data_AF-A0AAJ1Y3F4-F1
#
_entry.id   AF-A0AAJ1Y3F4-F1
#
_cell.length_a   1.000
_cell.length_b   1.000
_cell.length_c   1.000
_cell.angle_alpha   90.00
_cell.angle_beta   90.00
_cell.angle_gamma   90.00
#
_symmetry.space_group_name_H-M   'P 1'
#
loop_
_entity.id
_entity.type
_entity.pdbx_description
1 polymer ?
#
loop_
_entity_poly.entity_id
_entity_poly.type
_entity_poly.pdbx_seq_one_letter_code
_entity_poly.pdbx_strand_id
1 'polypeptide(L)' 'MKQQLTKHWCINPKCKWEIKTHKLLEGLKCPKCNCPTQLKILKK' A
#
# COMPACT_ATOMS: atom_id res chain seq x y z
N MET A 1 -15.13 13.69 8.36
CA MET A 1 -15.12 12.25 7.98
C MET A 1 -13.75 11.68 8.35
N LYS A 2 -13.65 10.66 9.21
CA LYS A 2 -12.36 10.01 9.53
C LYS A 2 -11.99 9.07 8.38
N GLN A 3 -10.90 9.36 7.68
CA GLN A 3 -10.43 8.51 6.58
C GLN A 3 -9.74 7.26 7.12
N GLN A 4 -10.04 6.10 6.53
CA GLN A 4 -9.49 4.81 6.98
C GLN A 4 -7.98 4.77 6.73
N LEU A 5 -7.20 4.40 7.75
CA LEU A 5 -5.77 4.19 7.58
C LEU A 5 -5.56 2.92 6.77
N THR A 6 -4.72 2.99 5.76
CA THR A 6 -4.41 1.88 4.88
C THR A 6 -2.90 1.74 4.73
N LYS A 7 -2.42 0.49 4.74
CA LYS A 7 -1.02 0.15 4.52
C LYS A 7 -0.92 -0.53 3.16
N HIS A 8 -0.06 -0.01 2.29
CA HIS A 8 0.28 -0.63 1.02
C HIS A 8 1.73 -1.12 1.09
N TRP A 9 2.02 -2.28 0.52
CA TRP A 9 3.38 -2.79 0.39
C TRP A 9 3.57 -3.55 -0.91
N CYS A 10 4.78 -3.52 -1.43
CA CYS A 10 5.11 -4.25 -2.65
C CYS A 10 5.07 -5.76 -2.40
N ILE A 11 4.48 -6.53 -3.32
CA ILE A 11 4.54 -8.00 -3.32
C ILE A 11 5.97 -8.52 -3.43
N ASN A 12 6.85 -7.79 -4.12
CA ASN A 12 8.22 -8.23 -4.34
C ASN A 12 9.04 -8.07 -3.03
N PRO A 13 9.49 -9.16 -2.39
CA PRO A 13 10.24 -9.10 -1.13
C PRO A 13 11.59 -8.39 -1.29
N LYS A 14 12.16 -8.34 -2.50
CA LYS A 14 13.41 -7.62 -2.78
C LYS A 14 13.23 -6.10 -2.78
N CYS A 15 12.03 -5.61 -3.07
CA CYS A 15 11.78 -4.18 -3.21
C CYS A 15 11.65 -3.45 -1.86
N LYS A 16 11.17 -4.16 -0.82
CA LYS A 16 10.94 -3.64 0.56
C LYS A 16 10.20 -2.30 0.62
N TRP A 17 9.35 -2.04 -0.37
CA TRP A 17 8.59 -0.79 -0.44
C TRP A 17 7.29 -0.93 0.36
N GLU A 18 7.06 -0.01 1.28
CA GLU A 18 5.80 0.11 2.02
C GLU A 18 5.43 1.58 2.21
N ILE A 19 4.12 1.85 2.25
CA ILE A 19 3.57 3.17 2.55
C ILE A 19 2.32 3.02 3.42
N LYS A 20 2.14 3.96 4.34
CA LYS A 20 0.91 4.08 5.14
C LYS A 20 0.23 5.39 4.74
N THR A 21 -1.04 5.31 4.36
CA THR A 21 -1.81 6.46 3.90
C THR A 21 -3.24 6.36 4.41
N HIS A 22 -3.85 7.51 4.68
CA HIS A 22 -5.26 7.59 5.02
C HIS A 22 -6.17 7.56 3.78
N LYS A 23 -5.62 7.29 2.60
CA LYS A 23 -6.38 7.13 1.35
C LYS A 23 -6.30 5.70 0.86
N LEU A 24 -7.45 5.15 0.46
CA LEU A 24 -7.52 3.89 -0.25
C LEU A 24 -6.89 4.06 -1.65
N LEU A 25 -5.73 3.45 -1.89
CA LEU A 25 -5.07 3.46 -3.20
C LEU A 25 -5.18 2.07 -3.83
N GLU A 26 -6.40 1.71 -4.26
CA GLU A 26 -6.62 0.46 -4.99
C GLU A 26 -5.83 0.47 -6.32
N GLY A 27 -5.19 -0.65 -6.64
CA GLY A 27 -4.42 -0.80 -7.87
C GLY A 27 -3.06 -0.09 -7.87
N LEU A 28 -2.59 0.41 -6.73
CA LEU A 28 -1.28 1.03 -6.62
C LEU A 28 -0.17 0.06 -7.08
N LYS A 29 0.66 0.50 -8.02
CA LYS A 29 1.85 -0.24 -8.45
C LYS A 29 3.07 0.29 -7.72
N CYS A 30 4.02 -0.59 -7.44
CA CYS A 30 5.24 -0.19 -6.78
C CYS A 30 6.09 0.68 -7.73
N PRO A 31 6.48 1.91 -7.34
CA PRO A 31 7.21 2.81 -8.23
C PRO A 31 8.64 2.32 -8.55
N LYS A 32 9.18 1.40 -7.76
CA LYS A 32 10.56 0.89 -7.93
C LYS A 32 10.68 -0.30 -8.86
N CYS A 33 9.70 -1.20 -8.83
CA CYS A 33 9.78 -2.47 -9.57
C CYS A 33 8.57 -2.72 -10.46
N ASN A 34 7.62 -1.77 -10.49
CA ASN A 34 6.37 -1.86 -11.24
C ASN A 34 5.50 -3.09 -10.88
N CYS A 35 5.84 -3.81 -9.81
CA CYS A 35 5.08 -4.94 -9.33
C CYS A 35 3.76 -4.49 -8.66
N PRO A 36 2.76 -5.36 -8.61
CA PRO A 36 1.53 -5.08 -7.87
C PRO A 36 1.83 -4.84 -6.38
N THR A 37 1.07 -3.95 -5.75
CA THR A 37 1.14 -3.77 -4.30
C THR A 37 -0.04 -4.48 -3.64
N GLN A 38 0.20 -5.01 -2.46
CA GLN A 38 -0.83 -5.48 -1.55
C GLN A 38 -1.26 -4.33 -0.66
N LEU A 39 -2.53 -4.37 -0.23
CA LEU A 39 -3.17 -3.36 0.58
C LEU A 39 -3.82 -4.02 1.80
N LYS A 40 -3.67 -3.41 2.97
CA LYS A 40 -4.41 -3.75 4.19
C LYS A 40 -5.00 -2.50 4.81
N ILE A 41 -6.31 -2.54 5.02
CA ILE A 41 -7.01 -1.52 5.80
C ILE A 41 -6.70 -1.77 7.27
N LEU A 42 -6.12 -0.77 7.92
CA LEU A 42 -5.87 -0.75 9.36
C LEU A 42 -7.09 -0.14 10.03
N LYS A 43 -8.00 -1.01 10.49
CA LYS A 43 -9.08 -0.60 11.40
C LYS A 43 -8.47 -0.40 12.79
N LYS A 44 -8.70 0.77 13.37
CA LYS A 44 -8.23 1.14 14.71
C LYS A 44 -9.22 0.63 15.76
#